data_AF-K2FPE4-F1
#
_entry.id   AF-K2FPE4-F1
#
_cell.length_a   1.000
_cell.length_b   1.000
_cell.length_c   1.000
_cell.angle_alpha   90.00
_cell.angle_beta   90.00
_cell.angle_gamma   90.00
#
_symmetry.space_group_name_H-M   'P 1'
#
loop_
_entity.id
_entity.type
_entity.pdbx_description
1 polymer ?
#
loop_
_entity_poly.entity_id
_entity_poly.type
_entity_poly.pdbx_seq_one_letter_code
_entity_poly.pdbx_strand_id
1 'polypeptide(L)' 'MKAARFYDRGDIRIEDIPEPKVLPGTVGIQVAWCGICGTDLHEFMEGPIFIPPCGHPHPISGALLQIEI' A
#
# COMPACT_ATOMS: atom_id res chain seq x y z
N MET A 1 7.39 -6.82 10.25
CA MET A 1 6.95 -5.47 10.64
C MET A 1 5.44 -5.37 10.51
N LYS A 2 4.79 -4.50 11.30
CA LYS A 2 3.37 -4.19 11.12
C LYS A 2 3.18 -3.27 9.94
N ALA A 3 2.14 -3.50 9.15
CA ALA A 3 1.76 -2.64 8.03
C ALA A 3 0.23 -2.55 7.92
N ALA A 4 -0.28 -1.39 7.49
CA ALA A 4 -1.67 -1.25 7.06
C ALA A 4 -1.77 -1.57 5.56
N ARG A 5 -2.66 -2.51 5.19
CA ARG A 5 -2.78 -3.01 3.82
C ARG A 5 -4.22 -2.90 3.35
N PHE A 6 -4.43 -2.19 2.24
CA PHE A 6 -5.72 -2.06 1.58
C PHE A 6 -5.94 -3.25 0.64
N TYR A 7 -7.12 -3.87 0.74
CA TYR A 7 -7.53 -5.01 -0.07
C TYR A 7 -8.66 -4.64 -1.04
N ASP A 8 -9.62 -3.85 -0.57
CA ASP A 8 -10.74 -3.32 -1.36
C ASP A 8 -11.40 -2.17 -0.58
N ARG A 9 -12.43 -1.57 -1.16
CA ARG A 9 -13.29 -0.59 -0.50
C ARG A 9 -13.79 -1.09 0.84
N GLY A 10 -13.55 -0.32 1.90
CA GLY A 10 -13.92 -0.69 3.25
C GLY A 10 -13.08 -1.81 3.88
N ASP A 11 -12.01 -2.28 3.22
CA ASP A 11 -11.16 -3.38 3.68
C ASP A 11 -9.70 -2.96 3.77
N ILE A 12 -9.32 -2.44 4.94
CA ILE A 12 -7.94 -2.21 5.35
C ILE A 12 -7.65 -3.11 6.54
N ARG A 13 -6.52 -3.81 6.51
CA ARG A 13 -6.10 -4.74 7.56
C ARG A 13 -4.74 -4.35 8.09
N ILE A 14 -4.55 -4.51 9.39
CA ILE A 14 -3.24 -4.38 10.02
C ILE A 14 -2.65 -5.79 10.14
N GLU A 15 -1.53 -6.01 9.47
CA GLU A 15 -0.91 -7.33 9.38
C GLU A 15 0.57 -7.26 9.77
N ASP A 16 1.09 -8.37 10.31
CA ASP A 16 2.52 -8.57 10.49
C ASP A 16 3.09 -9.24 9.23
N ILE A 17 3.93 -8.51 8.51
CA ILE A 17 4.58 -8.94 7.27
C ILE A 17 6.10 -9.11 7.45
N PRO A 18 6.79 -9.87 6.59
CA PRO A 18 8.25 -9.90 6.58
C PRO A 18 8.84 -8.51 6.37
N GLU A 19 9.96 -8.22 7.00
CA GLU A 19 10.67 -6.96 6.74
C GLU A 19 11.28 -6.98 5.32
N PRO A 20 11.11 -5.91 4.51
CA PRO A 20 11.67 -5.84 3.18
C PRO A 20 13.20 -5.95 3.18
N LYS A 21 13.76 -6.64 2.18
CA LYS A 21 15.22 -6.70 2.00
C LYS A 21 15.70 -5.45 1.29
N VAL A 22 16.73 -4.80 1.84
CA VAL A 22 17.42 -3.69 1.17
C VAL A 22 18.23 -4.26 0.01
N LEU A 23 17.89 -3.86 -1.22
CA LEU A 23 18.56 -4.25 -2.46
C LEU A 23 19.57 -3.20 -2.90
N PRO A 24 20.54 -3.53 -3.78
CA PRO A 24 21.46 -2.55 -4.35
C PRO A 24 20.70 -1.38 -4.98
N GLY A 25 21.06 -0.15 -4.61
CA GLY A 25 20.40 1.07 -5.08
C GLY A 25 19.15 1.49 -4.28
N THR A 26 18.82 0.81 -3.18
CA THR A 26 17.71 1.16 -2.28
C THR A 26 18.20 1.45 -0.86
N VAL A 27 17.36 2.09 -0.04
CA VAL A 27 17.62 2.33 1.38
C VAL A 27 16.44 1.84 2.21
N GLY A 28 16.72 1.27 3.38
CA GLY A 28 15.70 0.93 4.37
C GLY A 28 15.37 2.13 5.25
N ILE A 29 14.09 2.37 5.49
CA ILE A 29 13.61 3.46 6.35
C ILE A 29 12.75 2.87 7.45
N GLN A 30 13.12 3.11 8.71
CA GLN A 30 12.25 2.82 9.85
C GLN A 30 11.31 4.00 10.05
N VAL A 31 10.04 3.81 9.70
CA VAL A 31 8.99 4.84 9.83
C VAL A 31 8.71 5.09 11.31
N ALA A 32 8.96 6.31 11.77
CA ALA A 32 8.63 6.73 13.14
C ALA A 32 7.18 7.21 13.27
N TRP A 33 6.66 7.89 12.24
CA TRP A 33 5.28 8.38 12.16
C TRP A 33 4.79 8.36 10.71
N CYS A 34 3.54 7.93 10.51
CA CYS A 34 2.83 8.00 9.23
C CYS A 34 1.41 8.52 9.50
N GLY A 35 0.97 9.50 8.70
CA GLY A 35 -0.33 10.13 8.85
C GLY A 35 -1.27 9.74 7.72
N ILE A 36 -2.57 9.85 7.96
CA ILE A 36 -3.61 9.58 6.96
C ILE A 36 -3.86 10.87 6.16
N CYS A 37 -3.78 10.76 4.83
CA CYS A 37 -4.15 11.81 3.90
C CYS A 37 -5.66 11.77 3.60
N GLY A 38 -6.24 12.90 3.20
CA GLY A 38 -7.64 12.93 2.75
C GLY A 38 -7.93 11.99 1.58
N THR A 39 -6.95 11.78 0.68
CA THR A 39 -7.09 10.84 -0.44
C THR A 39 -7.20 9.39 0.01
N ASP A 40 -6.59 9.03 1.15
CA ASP A 40 -6.70 7.67 1.69
C ASP A 40 -8.14 7.38 2.14
N LEU A 41 -8.85 8.40 2.64
CA LEU A 41 -10.26 8.29 2.99
C LEU A 41 -11.13 8.08 1.75
N HIS A 42 -10.87 8.82 0.67
CA HIS A 42 -11.59 8.59 -0.59
C HIS A 42 -11.33 7.20 -1.16
N GLU A 43 -10.09 6.73 -1.10
CA GLU A 43 -9.75 5.37 -1.54
C GLU A 43 -10.47 4.30 -0.70
N PHE A 44 -10.53 4.48 0.62
CA PHE A 44 -11.24 3.56 1.51
C PHE A 44 -12.76 3.55 1.29
N MET A 45 -13.37 4.73 1.11
CA MET A 45 -14.82 4.88 1.05
C MET A 45 -15.41 4.68 -0.35
N GLU A 46 -14.66 5.02 -1.40
CA GLU A 46 -15.16 5.11 -2.79
C GLU A 46 -14.33 4.27 -3.77
N GLY A 47 -13.10 3.89 -3.40
CA GLY A 47 -12.16 3.22 -4.29
C GLY A 47 -12.48 1.77 -4.66
N PRO A 48 -11.61 1.13 -5.45
CA PRO A 48 -10.29 1.64 -5.88
C PRO A 48 -10.37 2.82 -6.88
N ILE A 49 -9.71 3.95 -6.59
CA ILE A 49 -9.60 5.13 -7.49
C ILE A 49 -8.19 5.21 -8.07
N PHE A 50 -7.18 5.20 -7.18
CA PHE A 50 -5.77 5.30 -7.56
C PHE A 50 -5.07 3.94 -7.52
N ILE A 51 -5.52 3.06 -6.61
CA ILE A 51 -4.95 1.74 -6.46
C ILE A 51 -5.44 0.85 -7.61
N PRO A 52 -4.56 0.15 -8.34
CA PRO A 52 -5.01 -0.76 -9.39
C PRO A 52 -5.88 -1.89 -8.80
N PRO A 53 -7.07 -2.16 -9.38
CA PRO A 53 -7.92 -3.26 -8.92
C PRO A 53 -7.18 -4.60 -8.96
N CYS A 54 -7.59 -5.53 -8.09
CA CYS A 54 -7.01 -6.87 -8.08
C CYS A 54 -7.08 -7.52 -9.48
N GLY A 55 -5.96 -8.09 -9.92
CA GLY A 55 -5.83 -8.69 -11.26
C GLY A 55 -5.60 -7.71 -12.42
N HIS A 56 -5.56 -6.40 -12.15
CA HIS A 56 -5.37 -5.36 -13.16
C HIS A 56 -4.10 -4.55 -12.86
N PRO A 57 -2.91 -5.00 -13.30
CA PRO A 57 -1.66 -4.28 -13.05
C PRO A 57 -1.68 -2.88 -13.68
N HIS A 58 -0.96 -1.95 -13.07
CA HIS A 58 -0.82 -0.59 -13.62
C HIS A 58 -0.20 -0.65 -15.02
N PRO A 59 -0.80 0.01 -16.04
CA PRO A 59 -0.50 -0.23 -17.45
C PRO A 59 0.94 0.13 -17.87
N ILE A 60 1.61 1.01 -17.11
CA ILE A 60 2.96 1.47 -17.44
C ILE A 60 4.03 0.74 -16.61
N SER A 61 3.80 0.61 -15.30
CA SER A 61 4.78 0.05 -14.37
C SER A 61 4.65 -1.46 -14.20
N GLY A 62 3.52 -2.04 -14.60
CA GLY A 62 3.19 -3.44 -14.32
C GLY A 62 2.96 -3.73 -12.83
N ALA A 63 3.00 -2.71 -11.97
CA ALA A 63 2.81 -2.86 -10.54
C ALA A 63 1.39 -3.35 -10.25
N LEU A 64 1.31 -4.44 -9.50
CA LEU A 64 0.07 -4.88 -8.87
C LEU A 64 -0.13 -4.13 -7.55
N LEU A 65 -1.25 -4.38 -6.88
CA LEU A 65 -1.54 -3.96 -5.52
C LEU A 65 -0.30 -4.13 -4.61
N GLN A 66 0.46 -3.06 -4.38
CA GLN A 66 1.56 -3.01 -3.43
C GLN A 66 1.20 -1.93 -2.42
N ILE A 67 0.73 -2.35 -1.25
CA ILE A 67 0.44 -1.42 -0.17
C ILE A 67 1.01 -2.00 1.11
N GLU A 68 2.12 -1.40 1.52
CA GLU A 68 2.71 -1.43 2.84
C GLU A 68 2.69 0.04 3.30
N ILE A 69 1.76 0.40 4.20
CA ILE A 69 1.81 1.68 4.91
C ILE A 69 2.37 1.43 6.31
#